data_AF-F6FR20-F1
#
_entry.id   AF-F6FR20-F1
#
_cell.length_a   1.000
_cell.length_b   1.000
_cell.length_c   1.000
_cell.angle_alpha   90.00
_cell.angle_beta   90.00
_cell.angle_gamma   90.00
#
_symmetry.space_group_name_H-M   'P 1'
#
loop_
_entity.id
_entity.type
_entity.pdbx_description
1 polymer ?
#
loop_
_entity_poly.entity_id
_entity_poly.type
_entity_poly.pdbx_seq_one_letter_code
_entity_poly.pdbx_strand_id
1 'polypeptide(L)'
;MSDERTLFPITMRGYDRAAVENQIARLERALEEARRNVAATDQRAMQLSSELAQVQRQLRENEKPSYAGLGARVERLLRSAEEQSAEVLTQANQQAADIMARAKLSAGQVRSRAEAEVAEMLGSARREAEEIRTTTTAEAEGTLQAAQRRAEELVGSAERQAALITSTVAAEENERRSSLDRELGVLRATVEREVTEMRVAAERDTAQMRAQAAAESAALREEAERESNDLLERTRREAARIIAEAKHQAAEAANAVTSELEQLREQARRTLADAELEVAQKRELVEQEAAQRHETTRQETEHLIRTAEEHAAEAEKRVAIALQQAEKVRAESDAYVKELVADARRTADRIVAEAREFADQTVNDARIEAEQQRTTAQRQLEDLTRRHDSVNSYLEELRNLLGAEKRQPEAVAAGHTVATVLPQEAAQQVEAAPEAATPDEPAPAGEAADDVVVEPEELDVEDETEPVTVEAEEPAEAEVVADEPSADEADQSRPARTQA
;
A
#
# COMPACT_ATOMS: atom_id res chain seq x y z
N MET A 1 -88.30 -195.40 -152.73
CA MET A 1 -88.22 -196.22 -151.50
C MET A 1 -89.50 -196.08 -150.66
N SER A 2 -90.72 -195.92 -151.21
CA SER A 2 -91.48 -196.83 -152.11
C SER A 2 -91.90 -198.15 -151.47
N ASP A 3 -92.74 -198.04 -150.43
CA ASP A 3 -93.65 -199.11 -150.02
C ASP A 3 -94.86 -199.08 -150.97
N GLU A 4 -94.83 -199.91 -152.02
CA GLU A 4 -95.82 -199.90 -153.12
C GLU A 4 -97.17 -200.52 -152.71
N ARG A 5 -97.85 -199.84 -151.79
CA ARG A 5 -99.24 -200.16 -151.46
C ARG A 5 -100.13 -199.75 -152.62
N THR A 6 -100.72 -200.73 -153.29
CA THR A 6 -101.82 -200.56 -154.25
C THR A 6 -103.05 -200.00 -153.54
N LEU A 7 -103.07 -198.67 -153.39
CA LEU A 7 -104.07 -197.89 -152.64
C LEU A 7 -105.52 -198.05 -153.15
N PHE A 8 -105.70 -198.60 -154.35
CA PHE A 8 -106.98 -198.80 -155.01
C PHE A 8 -107.10 -200.24 -155.51
N PRO A 9 -108.02 -201.06 -154.98
CA PRO A 9 -108.31 -202.36 -155.56
C PRO A 9 -108.92 -202.16 -156.97
N ILE A 10 -108.48 -202.98 -157.90
CA ILE A 10 -108.88 -202.93 -159.32
C ILE A 10 -109.96 -203.98 -159.55
N THR A 11 -111.08 -203.56 -160.15
CA THR A 11 -112.14 -204.44 -160.63
C THR A 11 -112.12 -204.51 -162.16
N MET A 12 -112.93 -205.39 -162.75
CA MET A 12 -112.90 -205.81 -164.18
C MET A 12 -112.96 -204.68 -165.24
N ARG A 13 -113.14 -203.40 -164.88
CA ARG A 13 -112.95 -202.28 -165.81
C ARG A 13 -112.52 -200.95 -165.18
N GLY A 14 -111.94 -200.95 -163.97
CA GLY A 14 -111.44 -199.74 -163.32
C GLY A 14 -111.12 -199.89 -161.83
N TYR A 15 -110.57 -198.83 -161.23
CA TYR A 15 -110.40 -198.71 -159.78
C TYR A 15 -111.75 -198.73 -159.07
N ASP A 16 -111.84 -199.36 -157.90
CA ASP A 16 -113.02 -199.28 -157.04
C ASP A 16 -113.31 -197.82 -156.63
N ARG A 17 -114.47 -197.32 -157.04
CA ARG A 17 -114.92 -195.97 -156.72
C ARG A 17 -115.06 -195.75 -155.21
N ALA A 18 -115.46 -196.75 -154.43
CA ALA A 18 -115.62 -196.60 -152.99
C ALA A 18 -114.26 -196.45 -152.29
N ALA A 19 -113.25 -197.23 -152.68
CA ALA A 19 -111.87 -197.03 -152.23
C ALA A 19 -111.28 -195.69 -152.69
N VAL A 20 -111.54 -195.26 -153.93
CA VAL A 20 -111.08 -193.97 -154.45
C VAL A 20 -111.70 -192.80 -153.67
N GLU A 21 -113.01 -192.77 -153.47
CA GLU A 21 -113.69 -191.71 -152.70
C GLU A 21 -113.25 -191.70 -151.23
N ASN A 22 -113.05 -192.86 -150.59
CA ASN A 22 -112.50 -192.93 -149.23
C ASN A 22 -111.08 -192.38 -149.12
N GLN A 23 -110.20 -192.68 -150.09
CA GLN A 23 -108.83 -192.18 -150.07
C GLN A 23 -108.73 -190.70 -150.49
N ILE A 24 -109.61 -190.21 -151.38
CA ILE A 24 -109.77 -188.78 -151.64
C ILE A 24 -110.20 -188.07 -150.36
N ALA A 25 -111.27 -188.53 -149.69
CA ALA A 25 -111.72 -187.97 -148.42
C ALA A 25 -110.68 -188.10 -147.28
N ARG A 26 -109.70 -189.02 -147.39
CA ARG A 26 -108.55 -189.13 -146.49
C ARG A 26 -107.43 -188.15 -146.85
N LEU A 27 -107.16 -187.95 -148.14
CA LEU A 27 -106.19 -186.97 -148.63
C LEU A 27 -106.69 -185.54 -148.40
N GLU A 28 -107.98 -185.27 -148.56
CA GLU A 28 -108.62 -183.99 -148.22
C GLU A 28 -108.52 -183.70 -146.73
N ARG A 29 -108.82 -184.69 -145.85
CA ARG A 29 -108.59 -184.56 -144.41
C ARG A 29 -107.12 -184.33 -144.06
N ALA A 30 -106.20 -185.07 -144.68
CA ALA A 30 -104.75 -184.86 -144.48
C ALA A 30 -104.28 -183.49 -145.01
N LEU A 31 -104.94 -182.95 -146.04
CA LEU A 31 -104.65 -181.62 -146.62
C LEU A 31 -105.27 -180.50 -145.78
N GLU A 32 -106.43 -180.71 -145.17
CA GLU A 32 -106.96 -179.83 -144.11
C GLU A 32 -106.08 -179.85 -142.86
N GLU A 33 -105.63 -181.01 -142.40
CA GLU A 33 -104.67 -181.12 -141.29
C GLU A 33 -103.34 -180.46 -141.65
N ALA A 34 -102.83 -180.66 -142.87
CA ALA A 34 -101.63 -179.95 -143.35
C ALA A 34 -101.85 -178.42 -143.38
N ARG A 35 -103.01 -177.93 -143.86
CA ARG A 35 -103.34 -176.50 -143.84
C ARG A 35 -103.51 -175.94 -142.43
N ARG A 36 -104.15 -176.68 -141.52
CA ARG A 36 -104.26 -176.30 -140.09
C ARG A 36 -102.90 -176.31 -139.41
N ASN A 37 -102.04 -177.26 -139.72
CA ASN A 37 -100.67 -177.33 -139.23
C ASN A 37 -99.82 -176.17 -139.79
N VAL A 38 -99.92 -175.84 -141.08
CA VAL A 38 -99.27 -174.67 -141.69
C VAL A 38 -99.76 -173.39 -141.02
N ALA A 39 -101.07 -173.18 -140.89
CA ALA A 39 -101.62 -172.00 -140.21
C ALA A 39 -101.20 -171.93 -138.73
N ALA A 40 -101.08 -173.07 -138.03
CA ALA A 40 -100.57 -173.13 -136.66
C ALA A 40 -99.06 -172.89 -136.58
N THR A 41 -98.26 -173.32 -137.57
CA THR A 41 -96.83 -172.96 -137.66
C THR A 41 -96.63 -171.52 -138.06
N ASP A 42 -97.50 -170.93 -138.89
CA ASP A 42 -97.47 -169.51 -139.25
C ASP A 42 -97.87 -168.63 -138.07
N GLN A 43 -98.89 -169.03 -137.29
CA GLN A 43 -99.22 -168.37 -136.02
C GLN A 43 -98.07 -168.49 -135.01
N ARG A 44 -97.44 -169.66 -134.87
CA ARG A 44 -96.23 -169.82 -134.05
C ARG A 44 -95.04 -169.02 -134.60
N ALA A 45 -94.88 -168.90 -135.91
CA ALA A 45 -93.83 -168.11 -136.52
C ALA A 45 -94.07 -166.61 -136.30
N MET A 46 -95.32 -166.15 -136.37
CA MET A 46 -95.70 -164.78 -135.99
C MET A 46 -95.46 -164.55 -134.50
N GLN A 47 -95.88 -165.45 -133.61
CA GLN A 47 -95.61 -165.40 -132.17
C GLN A 47 -94.10 -165.35 -131.90
N LEU A 48 -93.34 -166.35 -132.36
CA LEU A 48 -91.88 -166.41 -132.23
C LEU A 48 -91.17 -165.23 -132.90
N SER A 49 -91.70 -164.63 -133.97
CA SER A 49 -91.14 -163.40 -134.56
C SER A 49 -91.46 -162.15 -133.74
N SER A 50 -92.62 -162.10 -133.08
CA SER A 50 -92.99 -161.03 -132.16
C SER A 50 -92.21 -161.13 -130.85
N GLU A 51 -92.02 -162.35 -130.34
CA GLU A 51 -91.12 -162.68 -129.23
C GLU A 51 -89.68 -162.39 -129.62
N LEU A 52 -89.19 -162.77 -130.81
CA LEU A 52 -87.87 -162.34 -131.29
C LEU A 52 -87.77 -160.82 -131.45
N ALA A 53 -88.80 -160.11 -131.87
CA ALA A 53 -88.80 -158.65 -131.97
C ALA A 53 -88.97 -157.93 -130.62
N GLN A 54 -89.37 -158.65 -129.58
CA GLN A 54 -89.46 -158.19 -128.19
C GLN A 54 -88.17 -158.51 -127.42
N VAL A 55 -87.67 -159.74 -127.56
CA VAL A 55 -86.37 -160.21 -127.08
C VAL A 55 -85.24 -159.46 -127.77
N GLN A 56 -85.27 -159.18 -129.08
CA GLN A 56 -84.29 -158.29 -129.72
C GLN A 56 -84.44 -156.83 -129.27
N ARG A 57 -85.60 -156.39 -128.76
CA ARG A 57 -85.73 -155.08 -128.10
C ARG A 57 -85.05 -155.11 -126.73
N GLN A 58 -85.38 -156.09 -125.90
CA GLN A 58 -84.74 -156.35 -124.60
C GLN A 58 -83.23 -156.59 -124.73
N LEU A 59 -82.77 -157.24 -125.80
CA LEU A 59 -81.35 -157.48 -126.08
C LEU A 59 -80.68 -156.19 -126.57
N ARG A 60 -81.33 -155.38 -127.41
CA ARG A 60 -80.83 -154.02 -127.73
C ARG A 60 -80.83 -153.09 -126.51
N GLU A 61 -81.71 -153.29 -125.54
CA GLU A 61 -81.76 -152.55 -124.26
C GLU A 61 -80.69 -153.04 -123.26
N ASN A 62 -80.25 -154.30 -123.35
CA ASN A 62 -79.15 -154.85 -122.55
C ASN A 62 -77.76 -154.62 -123.19
N GLU A 63 -77.63 -154.79 -124.51
CA GLU A 63 -76.39 -154.60 -125.28
C GLU A 63 -76.11 -153.13 -125.62
N LYS A 64 -77.12 -152.25 -125.53
CA LYS A 64 -76.91 -150.81 -125.30
C LYS A 64 -77.34 -150.46 -123.87
N PRO A 65 -76.53 -150.83 -122.85
CA PRO A 65 -76.85 -150.51 -121.47
C PRO A 65 -77.00 -149.00 -121.31
N SER A 66 -78.16 -148.56 -120.80
CA SER A 66 -78.46 -147.15 -120.60
C SER A 66 -77.70 -146.59 -119.39
N TYR A 67 -76.40 -146.39 -119.57
CA TYR A 67 -75.54 -145.71 -118.59
C TYR A 67 -75.97 -144.26 -118.33
N ALA A 68 -76.87 -143.68 -119.13
CA ALA A 68 -77.56 -142.44 -118.79
C ALA A 68 -78.45 -142.58 -117.54
N GLY A 69 -79.04 -143.74 -117.29
CA GLY A 69 -79.85 -144.00 -116.09
C GLY A 69 -79.02 -144.27 -114.83
N LEU A 70 -77.88 -144.96 -114.97
CA LEU A 70 -76.91 -145.14 -113.90
C LEU A 70 -76.12 -143.86 -113.62
N GLY A 71 -75.79 -143.09 -114.66
CA GLY A 71 -75.40 -141.68 -114.59
C GLY A 71 -76.41 -140.92 -113.76
N ALA A 72 -77.67 -140.82 -114.20
CA ALA A 72 -78.71 -140.11 -113.45
C ALA A 72 -79.03 -140.68 -112.04
N ARG A 73 -78.51 -141.84 -111.61
CA ARG A 73 -78.65 -142.33 -110.21
C ARG A 73 -77.39 -142.12 -109.37
N VAL A 74 -76.20 -142.32 -109.95
CA VAL A 74 -74.91 -142.04 -109.31
C VAL A 74 -74.66 -140.53 -109.28
N GLU A 75 -75.02 -139.78 -110.32
CA GLU A 75 -75.10 -138.32 -110.32
C GLU A 75 -76.13 -137.83 -109.31
N ARG A 76 -77.29 -138.48 -109.12
CA ARG A 76 -78.21 -138.12 -108.02
C ARG A 76 -77.62 -138.42 -106.65
N LEU A 77 -76.84 -139.50 -106.48
CA LEU A 77 -76.22 -139.84 -105.20
C LEU A 77 -74.99 -138.99 -104.91
N LEU A 78 -74.19 -138.64 -105.92
CA LEU A 78 -73.06 -137.72 -105.82
C LEU A 78 -73.54 -136.28 -105.69
N ARG A 79 -74.54 -135.83 -106.45
CA ARG A 79 -75.19 -134.54 -106.22
C ARG A 79 -75.83 -134.50 -104.84
N SER A 80 -76.54 -135.54 -104.40
CA SER A 80 -77.06 -135.61 -103.02
C SER A 80 -75.96 -135.61 -101.97
N ALA A 81 -74.80 -136.23 -102.21
CA ALA A 81 -73.67 -136.24 -101.28
C ALA A 81 -72.87 -134.92 -101.32
N GLU A 82 -72.84 -134.22 -102.46
CA GLU A 82 -72.22 -132.91 -102.67
C GLU A 82 -73.12 -131.81 -102.10
N GLU A 83 -74.44 -131.90 -102.29
CA GLU A 83 -75.46 -131.08 -101.62
C GLU A 83 -75.41 -131.32 -100.11
N GLN A 84 -75.37 -132.56 -99.62
CA GLN A 84 -75.18 -132.86 -98.19
C GLN A 84 -73.82 -132.40 -97.66
N SER A 85 -72.74 -132.50 -98.45
CA SER A 85 -71.42 -132.01 -98.03
C SER A 85 -71.37 -130.48 -98.01
N ALA A 86 -72.03 -129.81 -98.96
CA ALA A 86 -72.18 -128.36 -98.98
C ALA A 86 -73.12 -127.87 -97.85
N GLU A 87 -74.17 -128.63 -97.53
CA GLU A 87 -75.06 -128.39 -96.39
C GLU A 87 -74.29 -128.56 -95.07
N VAL A 88 -73.56 -129.66 -94.88
CA VAL A 88 -72.70 -129.86 -93.70
C VAL A 88 -71.59 -128.82 -93.62
N LEU A 89 -70.95 -128.43 -94.73
CA LEU A 89 -69.93 -127.38 -94.73
C LEU A 89 -70.51 -125.99 -94.46
N THR A 90 -71.69 -125.65 -95.01
CA THR A 90 -72.34 -124.36 -94.70
C THR A 90 -72.87 -124.34 -93.28
N GLN A 91 -73.46 -125.44 -92.78
CA GLN A 91 -73.85 -125.61 -91.39
C GLN A 91 -72.64 -125.52 -90.44
N ALA A 92 -71.52 -126.18 -90.75
CA ALA A 92 -70.30 -126.11 -89.94
C ALA A 92 -69.66 -124.70 -89.96
N ASN A 93 -69.66 -124.01 -91.10
CA ASN A 93 -69.21 -122.62 -91.18
C ASN A 93 -70.15 -121.66 -90.42
N GLN A 94 -71.47 -121.87 -90.48
CA GLN A 94 -72.45 -121.13 -89.68
C GLN A 94 -72.23 -121.39 -88.18
N GLN A 95 -72.07 -122.64 -87.76
CA GLN A 95 -71.77 -123.01 -86.37
C GLN A 95 -70.44 -122.41 -85.89
N ALA A 96 -69.40 -122.42 -86.73
CA ALA A 96 -68.12 -121.79 -86.42
C ALA A 96 -68.24 -120.26 -86.31
N ALA A 97 -69.01 -119.62 -87.19
CA ALA A 97 -69.30 -118.19 -87.11
C ALA A 97 -70.09 -117.85 -85.84
N ASP A 98 -71.10 -118.65 -85.48
CA ASP A 98 -71.90 -118.54 -84.26
C ASP A 98 -71.05 -118.70 -83.00
N ILE A 99 -70.18 -119.72 -82.95
CA ILE A 99 -69.25 -119.94 -81.85
C ILE A 99 -68.28 -118.77 -81.73
N MET A 100 -67.74 -118.28 -82.85
CA MET A 100 -66.84 -117.11 -82.86
C MET A 100 -67.56 -115.81 -82.47
N ALA A 101 -68.83 -115.63 -82.83
CA ALA A 101 -69.64 -114.48 -82.43
C ALA A 101 -69.94 -114.54 -80.91
N ARG A 102 -70.35 -115.70 -80.40
CA ARG A 102 -70.58 -115.94 -78.96
C ARG A 102 -69.29 -115.79 -78.15
N ALA A 103 -68.16 -116.29 -78.66
CA ALA A 103 -66.85 -116.14 -78.03
C ALA A 103 -66.38 -114.67 -77.99
N LYS A 104 -66.54 -113.93 -79.09
CA LYS A 104 -66.25 -112.47 -79.14
C LYS A 104 -67.14 -111.68 -78.19
N LEU A 105 -68.44 -112.00 -78.14
CA LEU A 105 -69.39 -111.37 -77.22
C LEU A 105 -69.03 -111.67 -75.75
N SER A 106 -68.74 -112.93 -75.43
CA SER A 106 -68.32 -113.35 -74.09
C SER A 106 -67.00 -112.69 -73.66
N ALA A 107 -65.99 -112.68 -74.55
CA ALA A 107 -64.73 -111.98 -74.30
C ALA A 107 -64.93 -110.47 -74.11
N GLY A 108 -65.81 -109.84 -74.90
CA GLY A 108 -66.19 -108.43 -74.72
C GLY A 108 -66.90 -108.16 -73.39
N GLN A 109 -67.80 -109.05 -72.96
CA GLN A 109 -68.47 -108.96 -71.66
C GLN A 109 -67.50 -109.16 -70.49
N VAL A 110 -66.59 -110.13 -70.56
CA VAL A 110 -65.55 -110.34 -69.54
C VAL A 110 -64.60 -109.14 -69.48
N ARG A 111 -64.17 -108.60 -70.64
CA ARG A 111 -63.31 -107.41 -70.69
C ARG A 111 -64.02 -106.18 -70.11
N SER A 112 -65.29 -105.97 -70.45
CA SER A 112 -66.09 -104.85 -69.94
C SER A 112 -66.36 -104.96 -68.43
N ARG A 113 -66.52 -106.17 -67.87
CA ARG A 113 -66.59 -106.40 -66.43
C ARG A 113 -65.26 -106.08 -65.74
N ALA A 114 -64.15 -106.63 -66.24
CA ALA A 114 -62.82 -106.34 -65.70
C ALA A 114 -62.46 -104.84 -65.80
N GLU A 115 -62.83 -104.16 -66.89
CA GLU A 115 -62.68 -102.71 -67.05
C GLU A 115 -63.51 -101.94 -66.00
N ALA A 116 -64.74 -102.37 -65.70
CA ALA A 116 -65.59 -101.76 -64.68
C ALA A 116 -65.08 -102.04 -63.25
N GLU A 117 -64.70 -103.29 -62.93
CA GLU A 117 -64.13 -103.70 -61.65
C GLU A 117 -62.81 -102.94 -61.36
N VAL A 118 -61.94 -102.78 -62.35
CA VAL A 118 -60.71 -101.97 -62.23
C VAL A 118 -61.03 -100.48 -62.09
N ALA A 119 -62.03 -99.95 -62.80
CA ALA A 119 -62.45 -98.57 -62.62
C ALA A 119 -63.05 -98.31 -61.23
N GLU A 120 -63.79 -99.28 -60.66
CA GLU A 120 -64.31 -99.22 -59.30
C GLU A 120 -63.18 -99.31 -58.26
N MET A 121 -62.25 -100.26 -58.38
CA MET A 121 -61.08 -100.39 -57.49
C MET A 121 -60.16 -99.16 -57.52
N LEU A 122 -59.89 -98.60 -58.71
CA LEU A 122 -59.16 -97.33 -58.81
C LEU A 122 -59.97 -96.15 -58.27
N GLY A 123 -61.30 -96.21 -58.38
CA GLY A 123 -62.22 -95.22 -57.84
C GLY A 123 -62.33 -95.24 -56.33
N SER A 124 -62.27 -96.41 -55.68
CA SER A 124 -62.26 -96.55 -54.22
C SER A 124 -60.89 -96.19 -53.65
N ALA A 125 -59.80 -96.77 -54.17
CA ALA A 125 -58.43 -96.49 -53.71
C ALA A 125 -58.06 -94.99 -53.80
N ARG A 126 -58.56 -94.26 -54.80
CA ARG A 126 -58.40 -92.79 -54.88
C ARG A 126 -59.20 -92.03 -53.83
N ARG A 127 -60.40 -92.49 -53.46
CA ARG A 127 -61.21 -91.89 -52.39
C ARG A 127 -60.58 -92.14 -51.03
N GLU A 128 -60.16 -93.37 -50.77
CA GLU A 128 -59.45 -93.76 -49.54
C GLU A 128 -58.13 -92.99 -49.39
N ALA A 129 -57.32 -92.88 -50.44
CA ALA A 129 -56.09 -92.09 -50.40
C ALA A 129 -56.34 -90.59 -50.16
N GLU A 130 -57.44 -90.02 -50.67
CA GLU A 130 -57.81 -88.63 -50.44
C GLU A 130 -58.39 -88.41 -49.02
N GLU A 131 -59.14 -89.38 -48.49
CA GLU A 131 -59.63 -89.37 -47.12
C GLU A 131 -58.48 -89.47 -46.11
N ILE A 132 -57.53 -90.38 -46.32
CA ILE A 132 -56.28 -90.47 -45.55
C ILE A 132 -55.48 -89.16 -45.67
N ARG A 133 -55.37 -88.57 -46.87
CA ARG A 133 -54.65 -87.31 -47.08
C ARG A 133 -55.29 -86.15 -46.31
N THR A 134 -56.60 -85.98 -46.44
CA THR A 134 -57.34 -84.88 -45.81
C THR A 134 -57.39 -85.00 -44.28
N THR A 135 -57.60 -86.20 -43.74
CA THR A 135 -57.55 -86.47 -42.29
C THR A 135 -56.17 -86.23 -41.72
N THR A 136 -55.11 -86.82 -42.29
CA THR A 136 -53.74 -86.62 -41.79
C THR A 136 -53.25 -85.17 -41.92
N THR A 137 -53.68 -84.41 -42.94
CA THR A 137 -53.40 -82.96 -42.98
C THR A 137 -54.14 -82.19 -41.89
N ALA A 138 -55.40 -82.52 -41.60
CA ALA A 138 -56.15 -81.85 -40.54
C ALA A 138 -55.60 -82.17 -39.13
N GLU A 139 -55.12 -83.39 -38.91
CA GLU A 139 -54.43 -83.79 -37.67
C GLU A 139 -53.07 -83.09 -37.53
N ALA A 140 -52.30 -82.97 -38.62
CA ALA A 140 -51.03 -82.23 -38.63
C ALA A 140 -51.24 -80.73 -38.37
N GLU A 141 -52.22 -80.09 -39.02
CA GLU A 141 -52.57 -78.69 -38.78
C GLU A 141 -53.09 -78.48 -37.35
N GLY A 142 -53.95 -79.36 -36.85
CA GLY A 142 -54.49 -79.30 -35.49
C GLY A 142 -53.42 -79.43 -34.41
N THR A 143 -52.45 -80.35 -34.59
CA THR A 143 -51.31 -80.51 -33.68
C THR A 143 -50.33 -79.35 -33.76
N LEU A 144 -50.06 -78.79 -34.94
CA LEU A 144 -49.27 -77.57 -35.10
C LEU A 144 -49.93 -76.37 -34.41
N GLN A 145 -51.22 -76.14 -34.62
CA GLN A 145 -51.97 -75.05 -33.96
C GLN A 145 -52.08 -75.24 -32.44
N ALA A 146 -52.09 -76.48 -31.93
CA ALA A 146 -52.02 -76.76 -30.50
C ALA A 146 -50.62 -76.47 -29.93
N ALA A 147 -49.56 -76.83 -30.66
CA ALA A 147 -48.18 -76.55 -30.27
C ALA A 147 -47.87 -75.04 -30.30
N GLN A 148 -48.37 -74.31 -31.31
CA GLN A 148 -48.24 -72.85 -31.44
C GLN A 148 -48.90 -72.13 -30.26
N ARG A 149 -50.19 -72.38 -30.00
CA ARG A 149 -50.89 -71.77 -28.84
C ARG A 149 -50.22 -72.09 -27.51
N ARG A 150 -49.75 -73.32 -27.32
CA ARG A 150 -48.99 -73.69 -26.11
C ARG A 150 -47.64 -72.96 -26.00
N ALA A 151 -46.97 -72.69 -27.11
CA ALA A 151 -45.75 -71.88 -27.13
C ALA A 151 -46.05 -70.40 -26.82
N GLU A 152 -47.12 -69.83 -27.38
CA GLU A 152 -47.59 -68.47 -27.09
C GLU A 152 -48.00 -68.29 -25.62
N GLU A 153 -48.72 -69.26 -25.05
CA GLU A 153 -49.08 -69.31 -23.63
C GLU A 153 -47.83 -69.36 -22.73
N LEU A 154 -46.84 -70.19 -23.09
CA LEU A 154 -45.58 -70.32 -22.34
C LEU A 154 -44.76 -69.03 -22.44
N VAL A 155 -44.54 -68.48 -23.64
CA VAL A 155 -43.81 -67.23 -23.85
C VAL A 155 -44.50 -66.09 -23.10
N GLY A 156 -45.81 -65.90 -23.28
CA GLY A 156 -46.55 -64.86 -22.57
C GLY A 156 -46.56 -65.04 -21.05
N SER A 157 -46.47 -66.27 -20.54
CA SER A 157 -46.32 -66.51 -19.09
C SER A 157 -44.91 -66.17 -18.59
N ALA A 158 -43.87 -66.48 -19.36
CA ALA A 158 -42.48 -66.10 -19.06
C ALA A 158 -42.28 -64.58 -19.14
N GLU A 159 -42.88 -63.90 -20.12
CA GLU A 159 -42.87 -62.43 -20.25
C GLU A 159 -43.53 -61.76 -19.04
N ARG A 160 -44.69 -62.27 -18.60
CA ARG A 160 -45.36 -61.77 -17.37
C ARG A 160 -44.53 -62.02 -16.11
N GLN A 161 -43.85 -63.16 -16.01
CA GLN A 161 -42.94 -63.44 -14.90
C GLN A 161 -41.70 -62.54 -14.93
N ALA A 162 -41.09 -62.32 -16.10
CA ALA A 162 -39.96 -61.41 -16.27
C ALA A 162 -40.35 -59.97 -15.91
N ALA A 163 -41.47 -59.47 -16.43
CA ALA A 163 -42.00 -58.14 -16.10
C ALA A 163 -42.29 -57.99 -14.59
N LEU A 164 -42.84 -59.02 -13.95
CA LEU A 164 -43.03 -59.04 -12.49
C LEU A 164 -41.68 -58.94 -11.75
N ILE A 165 -40.70 -59.78 -12.10
CA ILE A 165 -39.36 -59.78 -11.48
C ILE A 165 -38.66 -58.43 -11.68
N THR A 166 -38.71 -57.85 -12.88
CA THR A 166 -38.17 -56.50 -13.14
C THR A 166 -38.88 -55.44 -12.30
N SER A 167 -40.20 -55.52 -12.13
CA SER A 167 -40.96 -54.58 -11.30
C SER A 167 -40.64 -54.70 -9.81
N THR A 168 -40.43 -55.91 -9.28
CA THR A 168 -40.06 -56.12 -7.87
C THR A 168 -38.61 -55.68 -7.61
N VAL A 169 -37.67 -56.00 -8.52
CA VAL A 169 -36.28 -55.52 -8.41
C VAL A 169 -36.22 -53.99 -8.48
N ALA A 170 -36.98 -53.36 -9.37
CA ALA A 170 -37.07 -51.90 -9.44
C ALA A 170 -37.69 -51.28 -8.18
N ALA A 171 -38.65 -51.95 -7.54
CA ALA A 171 -39.21 -51.51 -6.26
C ALA A 171 -38.16 -51.62 -5.13
N GLU A 172 -37.49 -52.77 -5.00
CA GLU A 172 -36.42 -52.99 -4.03
C GLU A 172 -35.24 -52.02 -4.20
N GLU A 173 -34.84 -51.71 -5.44
CA GLU A 173 -33.79 -50.73 -5.71
C GLU A 173 -34.19 -49.33 -5.23
N ASN A 174 -35.42 -48.90 -5.49
CA ASN A 174 -35.90 -47.60 -5.04
C ASN A 174 -36.06 -47.53 -3.51
N GLU A 175 -36.49 -48.62 -2.86
CA GLU A 175 -36.54 -48.71 -1.40
C GLU A 175 -35.13 -48.66 -0.78
N ARG A 176 -34.18 -49.42 -1.32
CA ARG A 176 -32.77 -49.40 -0.88
C ARG A 176 -32.13 -48.02 -1.06
N ARG A 177 -32.32 -47.37 -2.22
CA ARG A 177 -31.86 -45.99 -2.47
C ARG A 177 -32.49 -45.03 -1.46
N SER A 178 -33.80 -45.08 -1.26
CA SER A 178 -34.49 -44.23 -0.28
C SER A 178 -34.05 -44.50 1.17
N SER A 179 -33.66 -45.72 1.54
CA SER A 179 -33.03 -46.00 2.84
C SER A 179 -31.67 -45.32 2.94
N LEU A 180 -30.79 -45.55 1.96
CA LEU A 180 -29.45 -44.96 1.92
C LEU A 180 -29.47 -43.42 1.90
N ASP A 181 -30.40 -42.80 1.17
CA ASP A 181 -30.56 -41.34 1.14
C ASP A 181 -30.95 -40.78 2.52
N ARG A 182 -31.78 -41.50 3.28
CA ARG A 182 -32.16 -41.14 4.66
C ARG A 182 -31.02 -41.38 5.64
N GLU A 183 -30.30 -42.50 5.52
CA GLU A 183 -29.13 -42.84 6.33
C GLU A 183 -27.98 -41.85 6.12
N LEU A 184 -27.70 -41.48 4.87
CA LEU A 184 -26.73 -40.43 4.50
C LEU A 184 -27.19 -39.04 4.98
N GLY A 185 -28.49 -38.74 4.92
CA GLY A 185 -29.06 -37.50 5.46
C GLY A 185 -28.86 -37.39 6.98
N VAL A 186 -29.14 -38.46 7.73
CA VAL A 186 -28.90 -38.53 9.17
C VAL A 186 -27.41 -38.45 9.50
N LEU A 187 -26.56 -39.19 8.79
CA LEU A 187 -25.11 -39.18 9.02
C LEU A 187 -24.51 -37.79 8.75
N ARG A 188 -24.93 -37.10 7.68
CA ARG A 188 -24.52 -35.72 7.40
C ARG A 188 -24.98 -34.76 8.51
N ALA A 189 -26.24 -34.81 8.92
CA ALA A 189 -26.75 -33.95 10.00
C ALA A 189 -26.02 -34.18 11.33
N THR A 190 -25.65 -35.44 11.65
CA THR A 190 -24.83 -35.77 12.82
C THR A 190 -23.41 -35.20 12.69
N VAL A 191 -22.73 -35.42 11.57
CA VAL A 191 -21.35 -34.91 11.36
C VAL A 191 -21.31 -33.38 11.31
N GLU A 192 -22.29 -32.73 10.65
CA GLU A 192 -22.44 -31.27 10.66
C GLU A 192 -22.63 -30.75 12.08
N ARG A 193 -23.48 -31.40 12.89
CA ARG A 193 -23.66 -31.08 14.31
C ARG A 193 -22.35 -31.24 15.09
N GLU A 194 -21.72 -32.41 15.03
CA GLU A 194 -20.46 -32.70 15.74
C GLU A 194 -19.36 -31.71 15.37
N VAL A 195 -19.24 -31.35 14.08
CA VAL A 195 -18.30 -30.31 13.62
C VAL A 195 -18.66 -28.92 14.20
N THR A 196 -19.93 -28.53 14.27
CA THR A 196 -20.30 -27.27 14.94
C THR A 196 -20.05 -27.29 16.44
N GLU A 197 -20.32 -28.41 17.12
CA GLU A 197 -20.08 -28.56 18.56
C GLU A 197 -18.57 -28.52 18.88
N MET A 198 -17.73 -29.21 18.08
CA MET A 198 -16.27 -29.15 18.21
C MET A 198 -15.70 -27.75 17.92
N ARG A 199 -16.19 -27.06 16.88
CA ARG A 199 -15.73 -25.69 16.56
C ARG A 199 -16.08 -24.71 17.69
N VAL A 200 -17.32 -24.74 18.18
CA VAL A 200 -17.76 -23.87 19.28
C VAL A 200 -17.08 -24.23 20.62
N ALA A 201 -16.68 -25.50 20.83
CA ALA A 201 -15.80 -25.88 21.94
C ALA A 201 -14.41 -25.25 21.80
N ALA A 202 -13.73 -25.44 20.67
CA ALA A 202 -12.39 -24.86 20.43
C ALA A 202 -12.39 -23.32 20.45
N GLU A 203 -13.46 -22.66 20.00
CA GLU A 203 -13.64 -21.21 20.13
C GLU A 203 -13.75 -20.77 21.60
N ARG A 204 -14.46 -21.53 22.45
CA ARG A 204 -14.52 -21.28 23.90
C ARG A 204 -13.19 -21.54 24.59
N ASP A 205 -12.53 -22.65 24.29
CA ASP A 205 -11.25 -23.01 24.91
C ASP A 205 -10.17 -21.99 24.56
N THR A 206 -10.09 -21.57 23.29
CA THR A 206 -9.13 -20.53 22.87
C THR A 206 -9.53 -19.13 23.34
N ALA A 207 -10.80 -18.85 23.64
CA ALA A 207 -11.21 -17.62 24.33
C ALA A 207 -10.82 -17.65 25.82
N GLN A 208 -11.01 -18.79 26.50
CA GLN A 208 -10.63 -18.99 27.88
C GLN A 208 -9.11 -18.89 28.07
N MET A 209 -8.31 -19.56 27.24
CA MET A 209 -6.85 -19.48 27.29
C MET A 209 -6.33 -18.06 27.05
N ARG A 210 -6.95 -17.30 26.12
CA ARG A 210 -6.63 -15.87 25.93
C ARG A 210 -7.01 -15.02 27.15
N ALA A 211 -8.14 -15.30 27.80
CA ALA A 211 -8.55 -14.59 29.01
C ALA A 211 -7.64 -14.88 30.21
N GLN A 212 -7.18 -16.14 30.36
CA GLN A 212 -6.20 -16.54 31.38
C GLN A 212 -4.85 -15.84 31.15
N ALA A 213 -4.27 -15.96 29.95
CA ALA A 213 -3.01 -15.28 29.60
C ALA A 213 -3.10 -13.74 29.72
N ALA A 214 -4.26 -13.14 29.37
CA ALA A 214 -4.49 -11.72 29.58
C ALA A 214 -4.48 -11.35 31.07
N ALA A 215 -5.18 -12.10 31.93
CA ALA A 215 -5.22 -11.89 33.37
C ALA A 215 -3.86 -12.10 34.04
N GLU A 216 -3.12 -13.15 33.66
CA GLU A 216 -1.75 -13.40 34.12
C GLU A 216 -0.82 -12.25 33.72
N SER A 217 -0.89 -11.77 32.47
CA SER A 217 -0.10 -10.62 32.02
C SER A 217 -0.50 -9.32 32.72
N ALA A 218 -1.74 -9.17 33.17
CA ALA A 218 -2.18 -8.02 33.94
C ALA A 218 -1.65 -8.08 35.38
N ALA A 219 -1.73 -9.24 36.02
CA ALA A 219 -1.17 -9.48 37.36
C ALA A 219 0.34 -9.24 37.40
N LEU A 220 1.10 -9.76 36.42
CA LEU A 220 2.54 -9.56 36.32
C LEU A 220 2.93 -8.08 36.09
N ARG A 221 2.12 -7.32 35.33
CA ARG A 221 2.33 -5.87 35.19
C ARG A 221 2.06 -5.13 36.50
N GLU A 222 0.95 -5.44 37.18
CA GLU A 222 0.60 -4.82 38.45
C GLU A 222 1.63 -5.16 39.55
N GLU A 223 2.19 -6.37 39.54
CA GLU A 223 3.30 -6.77 40.42
C GLU A 223 4.58 -5.99 40.12
N ALA A 224 5.02 -5.94 38.85
CA ALA A 224 6.19 -5.15 38.46
C ALA A 224 6.02 -3.63 38.71
N GLU A 225 4.80 -3.09 38.54
CA GLU A 225 4.47 -1.71 38.89
C GLU A 225 4.54 -1.48 40.40
N ARG A 226 4.06 -2.41 41.23
CA ARG A 226 4.23 -2.34 42.69
C ARG A 226 5.71 -2.37 43.07
N GLU A 227 6.49 -3.34 42.58
CA GLU A 227 7.92 -3.46 42.88
C GLU A 227 8.72 -2.22 42.45
N SER A 228 8.44 -1.68 41.27
CA SER A 228 9.04 -0.45 40.77
C SER A 228 8.72 0.76 41.64
N ASN A 229 7.45 0.92 42.06
CA ASN A 229 7.06 1.97 43.00
C ASN A 229 7.72 1.79 44.37
N ASP A 230 7.79 0.56 44.89
CA ASP A 230 8.46 0.23 46.15
C ASP A 230 9.95 0.59 46.11
N LEU A 231 10.63 0.28 45.00
CA LEU A 231 12.03 0.65 44.77
C LEU A 231 12.22 2.16 44.66
N LEU A 232 11.32 2.86 43.95
CA LEU A 232 11.31 4.32 43.86
C LEU A 232 11.04 4.98 45.23
N GLU A 233 10.21 4.41 46.08
CA GLU A 233 10.02 4.91 47.45
C GLU A 233 11.23 4.64 48.35
N ARG A 234 11.84 3.44 48.27
CA ARG A 234 13.05 3.09 49.04
C ARG A 234 14.21 4.03 48.68
N THR A 235 14.51 4.18 47.39
CA THR A 235 15.54 5.10 46.90
C THR A 235 15.24 6.57 47.22
N ARG A 236 13.98 7.03 47.15
CA ARG A 236 13.59 8.37 47.63
C ARG A 236 13.82 8.55 49.13
N ARG A 237 13.51 7.54 49.96
CA ARG A 237 13.75 7.57 51.41
C ARG A 237 15.26 7.61 51.73
N GLU A 238 16.07 6.87 50.97
CA GLU A 238 17.53 6.85 51.10
C GLU A 238 18.17 8.17 50.65
N ALA A 239 17.78 8.70 49.48
CA ALA A 239 18.21 10.02 49.03
C ALA A 239 17.81 11.13 50.02
N ALA A 240 16.61 11.06 50.61
CA ALA A 240 16.16 12.00 51.63
C ALA A 240 17.00 11.90 52.93
N ARG A 241 17.44 10.69 53.33
CA ARG A 241 18.38 10.49 54.45
C ARG A 241 19.74 11.10 54.14
N ILE A 242 20.34 10.77 52.99
CA ILE A 242 21.63 11.30 52.56
C ILE A 242 21.62 12.84 52.51
N ILE A 243 20.54 13.44 51.98
CA ILE A 243 20.37 14.91 51.96
C ILE A 243 20.19 15.48 53.38
N ALA A 244 19.53 14.77 54.30
CA ALA A 244 19.39 15.20 55.70
C ALA A 244 20.72 15.09 56.47
N GLU A 245 21.46 14.02 56.28
CA GLU A 245 22.79 13.77 56.86
C GLU A 245 23.82 14.79 56.35
N ALA A 246 23.86 15.03 55.03
CA ALA A 246 24.71 16.07 54.44
C ALA A 246 24.34 17.49 54.93
N LYS A 247 23.05 17.79 55.14
CA LYS A 247 22.61 19.05 55.75
C LYS A 247 22.98 19.15 57.24
N HIS A 248 22.95 18.04 57.97
CA HIS A 248 23.38 17.99 59.37
C HIS A 248 24.88 18.29 59.47
N GLN A 249 25.70 17.59 58.67
CA GLN A 249 27.15 17.80 58.59
C GLN A 249 27.51 19.22 58.13
N ALA A 250 26.78 19.77 57.14
CA ALA A 250 26.98 21.15 56.70
C ALA A 250 26.59 22.19 57.78
N ALA A 251 25.54 21.92 58.56
CA ALA A 251 25.16 22.77 59.69
C ALA A 251 26.16 22.66 60.85
N GLU A 252 26.68 21.47 61.15
CA GLU A 252 27.75 21.26 62.14
C GLU A 252 29.04 21.97 61.72
N ALA A 253 29.45 21.85 60.45
CA ALA A 253 30.61 22.55 59.91
C ALA A 253 30.42 24.08 59.93
N ALA A 254 29.24 24.58 59.55
CA ALA A 254 28.92 26.00 59.65
C ALA A 254 28.94 26.50 61.10
N ASN A 255 28.37 25.74 62.04
CA ASN A 255 28.40 26.05 63.47
C ASN A 255 29.84 26.05 64.02
N ALA A 256 30.65 25.06 63.63
CA ALA A 256 32.07 25.00 64.00
C ALA A 256 32.82 26.24 63.50
N VAL A 257 32.71 26.59 62.22
CA VAL A 257 33.31 27.80 61.63
C VAL A 257 32.80 29.07 62.32
N THR A 258 31.51 29.18 62.66
CA THR A 258 31.04 30.34 63.45
C THR A 258 31.64 30.37 64.86
N SER A 259 31.83 29.23 65.52
CA SER A 259 32.45 29.17 66.84
C SER A 259 33.96 29.47 66.80
N GLU A 260 34.65 29.10 65.71
CA GLU A 260 36.04 29.46 65.45
C GLU A 260 36.17 30.96 65.13
N LEU A 261 35.27 31.51 64.32
CA LEU A 261 35.21 32.96 64.06
C LEU A 261 34.86 33.76 65.32
N GLU A 262 34.02 33.24 66.22
CA GLU A 262 33.76 33.86 67.52
C GLU A 262 34.96 33.76 68.46
N GLN A 263 35.66 32.63 68.50
CA GLN A 263 36.92 32.49 69.23
C GLN A 263 38.00 33.43 68.70
N LEU A 264 38.16 33.55 67.38
CA LEU A 264 39.10 34.47 66.74
C LEU A 264 38.72 35.94 66.99
N ARG A 265 37.43 36.29 66.94
CA ARG A 265 36.94 37.65 67.31
C ARG A 265 37.19 37.96 68.77
N GLU A 266 37.01 36.98 69.66
CA GLU A 266 37.22 37.12 71.09
C GLU A 266 38.72 37.19 71.44
N GLN A 267 39.58 36.44 70.74
CA GLN A 267 41.03 36.59 70.78
C GLN A 267 41.45 37.97 70.28
N ALA A 268 40.92 38.43 69.14
CA ALA A 268 41.20 39.76 68.58
C ALA A 268 40.73 40.91 69.48
N ARG A 269 39.59 40.74 70.18
CA ARG A 269 39.13 41.67 71.21
C ARG A 269 40.08 41.72 72.40
N ARG A 270 40.61 40.58 72.84
CA ARG A 270 41.58 40.51 73.94
C ARG A 270 42.88 41.18 73.54
N THR A 271 43.45 40.85 72.38
CA THR A 271 44.66 41.54 71.90
C THR A 271 44.45 43.02 71.65
N LEU A 272 43.24 43.46 71.25
CA LEU A 272 42.89 44.89 71.22
C LEU A 272 42.83 45.51 72.62
N ALA A 273 42.16 44.87 73.58
CA ALA A 273 42.09 45.36 74.96
C ALA A 273 43.46 45.39 75.65
N ASP A 274 44.31 44.39 75.41
CA ASP A 274 45.69 44.34 75.87
C ASP A 274 46.53 45.46 75.23
N ALA A 275 46.35 45.73 73.94
CA ALA A 275 47.00 46.84 73.25
C ALA A 275 46.47 48.22 73.68
N GLU A 276 45.17 48.35 73.96
CA GLU A 276 44.55 49.54 74.54
C GLU A 276 45.06 49.80 75.96
N LEU A 277 45.27 48.74 76.76
CA LEU A 277 45.92 48.81 78.07
C LEU A 277 47.40 49.20 77.95
N GLU A 278 48.15 48.66 77.00
CA GLU A 278 49.51 49.12 76.71
C GLU A 278 49.54 50.61 76.29
N VAL A 279 48.60 51.06 75.46
CA VAL A 279 48.47 52.46 75.05
C VAL A 279 48.06 53.34 76.24
N ALA A 280 47.18 52.87 77.13
CA ALA A 280 46.81 53.57 78.34
C ALA A 280 47.99 53.68 79.31
N GLN A 281 48.76 52.61 79.52
CA GLN A 281 50.00 52.63 80.34
C GLN A 281 51.06 53.56 79.73
N LYS A 282 51.25 53.53 78.41
CA LYS A 282 52.18 54.44 77.70
C LYS A 282 51.72 55.90 77.81
N ARG A 283 50.40 56.16 77.76
CA ARG A 283 49.83 57.50 78.02
C ARG A 283 50.02 57.93 79.46
N GLU A 284 49.75 57.05 80.44
CA GLU A 284 49.97 57.35 81.86
C GLU A 284 51.44 57.67 82.14
N LEU A 285 52.39 56.91 81.56
CA LEU A 285 53.82 57.20 81.66
C LEU A 285 54.18 58.56 81.01
N VAL A 286 53.62 58.87 79.84
CA VAL A 286 53.82 60.18 79.18
C VAL A 286 53.17 61.33 79.98
N GLU A 287 52.03 61.11 80.62
CA GLU A 287 51.37 62.08 81.52
C GLU A 287 52.16 62.26 82.82
N GLN A 288 52.73 61.20 83.39
CA GLN A 288 53.63 61.26 84.54
C GLN A 288 54.94 62.00 84.20
N GLU A 289 55.54 61.73 83.04
CA GLU A 289 56.71 62.48 82.56
C GLU A 289 56.38 63.95 82.26
N ALA A 290 55.21 64.23 81.67
CA ALA A 290 54.75 65.59 81.42
C ALA A 290 54.48 66.34 82.74
N ALA A 291 53.87 65.68 83.72
CA ALA A 291 53.67 66.22 85.06
C ALA A 291 55.00 66.51 85.77
N GLN A 292 55.99 65.61 85.67
CA GLN A 292 57.34 65.85 86.19
C GLN A 292 58.01 67.05 85.50
N ARG A 293 57.92 67.15 84.17
CA ARG A 293 58.43 68.30 83.40
C ARG A 293 57.73 69.60 83.77
N HIS A 294 56.41 69.59 83.93
CA HIS A 294 55.63 70.74 84.39
C HIS A 294 55.99 71.15 85.82
N GLU A 295 56.23 70.20 86.72
CA GLU A 295 56.66 70.48 88.09
C GLU A 295 58.08 71.06 88.15
N THR A 296 59.02 70.61 87.29
CA THR A 296 60.33 71.27 87.17
C THR A 296 60.21 72.69 86.61
N THR A 297 59.43 72.90 85.53
CA THR A 297 59.17 74.25 84.98
C THR A 297 58.45 75.16 85.97
N ARG A 298 57.59 74.59 86.83
CA ARG A 298 56.94 75.30 87.93
C ARG A 298 57.95 75.77 88.96
N GLN A 299 58.86 74.91 89.39
CA GLN A 299 59.89 75.27 90.37
C GLN A 299 60.88 76.32 89.81
N GLU A 300 61.19 76.25 88.51
CA GLU A 300 61.96 77.28 87.80
C GLU A 300 61.21 78.63 87.72
N THR A 301 59.91 78.61 87.41
CA THR A 301 59.10 79.85 87.37
C THR A 301 58.84 80.43 88.76
N GLU A 302 58.64 79.62 89.80
CA GLU A 302 58.56 80.09 91.20
C GLU A 302 59.90 80.67 91.69
N HIS A 303 61.04 80.19 91.20
CA HIS A 303 62.35 80.83 91.42
C HIS A 303 62.46 82.18 90.70
N LEU A 304 62.05 82.26 89.43
CA LEU A 304 62.05 83.51 88.65
C LEU A 304 61.14 84.58 89.26
N ILE A 305 59.95 84.19 89.75
CA ILE A 305 59.03 85.08 90.46
C ILE A 305 59.67 85.63 91.73
N ARG A 306 60.32 84.80 92.56
CA ARG A 306 61.01 85.25 93.77
C ARG A 306 62.11 86.28 93.48
N THR A 307 62.90 86.06 92.44
CA THR A 307 63.91 87.06 92.00
C THR A 307 63.27 88.34 91.44
N ALA A 308 62.08 88.26 90.85
CA ALA A 308 61.34 89.44 90.40
C ALA A 308 60.76 90.24 91.57
N GLU A 309 60.29 89.58 92.64
CA GLU A 309 59.83 90.23 93.88
C GLU A 309 60.97 90.99 94.59
N GLU A 310 62.16 90.40 94.65
CA GLU A 310 63.36 91.07 95.19
C GLU A 310 63.74 92.33 94.37
N HIS A 311 63.68 92.24 93.04
CA HIS A 311 63.87 93.41 92.16
C HIS A 311 62.76 94.46 92.26
N ALA A 312 61.51 94.07 92.50
CA ALA A 312 60.40 95.00 92.75
C ALA A 312 60.62 95.81 94.04
N ALA A 313 61.06 95.16 95.13
CA ALA A 313 61.37 95.80 96.40
C ALA A 313 62.59 96.75 96.34
N GLU A 314 63.47 96.61 95.34
CA GLU A 314 64.48 97.62 95.01
C GLU A 314 63.91 98.77 94.17
N ALA A 315 63.00 98.49 93.23
CA ALA A 315 62.38 99.49 92.37
C ALA A 315 61.52 100.49 93.16
N GLU A 316 60.71 100.03 94.12
CA GLU A 316 59.89 100.90 94.97
C GLU A 316 60.73 101.93 95.75
N LYS A 317 61.89 101.50 96.28
CA LYS A 317 62.84 102.38 96.97
C LYS A 317 63.48 103.41 96.06
N ARG A 318 63.59 103.13 94.75
CA ARG A 318 64.08 104.08 93.73
C ARG A 318 62.99 105.08 93.32
N VAL A 319 61.72 104.64 93.21
CA VAL A 319 60.57 105.51 92.92
C VAL A 319 60.32 106.53 94.04
N ALA A 320 60.47 106.12 95.31
CA ALA A 320 60.32 107.02 96.46
C ALA A 320 61.32 108.20 96.45
N ILE A 321 62.50 108.03 95.85
CA ILE A 321 63.52 109.09 95.69
C ILE A 321 63.17 110.03 94.52
N ALA A 322 62.60 109.49 93.43
CA ALA A 322 62.32 110.25 92.22
C ALA A 322 61.26 111.35 92.42
N LEU A 323 60.17 111.07 93.16
CA LEU A 323 59.11 112.06 93.42
C LEU A 323 59.61 113.29 94.17
N GLN A 324 60.52 113.10 95.14
CA GLN A 324 61.09 114.21 95.93
C GLN A 324 62.11 115.05 95.13
N GLN A 325 62.60 114.52 94.01
CA GLN A 325 63.48 115.24 93.09
C GLN A 325 62.68 115.98 91.99
N ALA A 326 61.54 115.43 91.56
CA ALA A 326 60.68 116.04 90.54
C ALA A 326 60.17 117.45 90.94
N GLU A 327 59.75 117.64 92.20
CA GLU A 327 59.31 118.96 92.69
C GLU A 327 60.44 120.01 92.64
N LYS A 328 61.69 119.59 92.87
CA LYS A 328 62.87 120.45 92.83
C LYS A 328 63.27 120.82 91.40
N VAL A 329 63.27 119.84 90.49
CA VAL A 329 63.54 120.06 89.05
C VAL A 329 62.51 121.02 88.44
N ARG A 330 61.25 120.97 88.88
CA ARG A 330 60.20 121.89 88.41
C ARG A 330 60.52 123.36 88.73
N ALA A 331 61.00 123.64 89.94
CA ALA A 331 61.40 124.99 90.34
C ALA A 331 62.67 125.50 89.63
N GLU A 332 63.59 124.60 89.28
CA GLU A 332 64.81 124.91 88.53
C GLU A 332 64.52 125.11 87.02
N SER A 333 63.50 124.43 86.49
CA SER A 333 63.03 124.53 85.10
C SER A 333 62.42 125.91 84.78
N ASP A 334 61.57 126.45 85.68
CA ASP A 334 60.94 127.78 85.52
C ASP A 334 61.97 128.94 85.50
N ALA A 335 63.20 128.71 85.93
CA ALA A 335 64.31 129.66 85.80
C ALA A 335 65.02 129.51 84.44
N TYR A 336 65.41 128.28 84.06
CA TYR A 336 66.07 127.97 82.79
C TYR A 336 65.24 128.38 81.57
N VAL A 337 63.91 128.23 81.66
CA VAL A 337 62.89 128.77 80.74
C VAL A 337 63.20 130.22 80.32
N LYS A 338 63.46 131.11 81.29
CA LYS A 338 63.63 132.56 81.07
C LYS A 338 65.00 132.91 80.49
N GLU A 339 66.00 132.06 80.71
CA GLU A 339 67.34 132.21 80.14
C GLU A 339 67.35 131.79 78.66
N LEU A 340 66.67 130.69 78.32
CA LEU A 340 66.57 130.16 76.96
C LEU A 340 66.01 131.17 75.95
N VAL A 341 65.02 131.99 76.33
CA VAL A 341 64.47 133.04 75.45
C VAL A 341 65.36 134.28 75.33
N ALA A 342 66.19 134.56 76.33
CA ALA A 342 67.16 135.66 76.25
C ALA A 342 68.21 135.36 75.18
N ASP A 343 68.69 134.11 75.09
CA ASP A 343 69.63 133.68 74.05
C ASP A 343 68.98 133.45 72.69
N ALA A 344 67.71 132.98 72.64
CA ALA A 344 66.95 132.92 71.38
C ALA A 344 66.78 134.30 70.73
N ARG A 345 66.66 135.38 71.53
CA ARG A 345 66.63 136.76 71.01
C ARG A 345 68.00 137.23 70.52
N ARG A 346 69.06 137.04 71.31
CA ARG A 346 70.45 137.42 70.92
C ARG A 346 70.90 136.72 69.63
N THR A 347 70.50 135.47 69.43
CA THR A 347 70.83 134.72 68.20
C THR A 347 70.02 135.21 66.99
N ALA A 348 68.77 135.62 67.16
CA ALA A 348 68.01 136.31 66.12
C ALA A 348 68.64 137.69 65.78
N ASP A 349 69.03 138.48 66.78
CA ASP A 349 69.71 139.76 66.57
C ASP A 349 71.03 139.60 65.79
N ARG A 350 71.81 138.53 66.08
CA ARG A 350 73.03 138.20 65.34
C ARG A 350 72.76 137.85 63.88
N ILE A 351 71.72 137.05 63.59
CA ILE A 351 71.33 136.70 62.22
C ILE A 351 70.88 137.95 61.43
N VAL A 352 70.19 138.89 62.08
CA VAL A 352 69.84 140.19 61.47
C VAL A 352 71.07 141.09 61.25
N ALA A 353 72.09 141.02 62.10
CA ALA A 353 73.36 141.73 61.90
C ALA A 353 74.15 141.15 60.71
N GLU A 354 74.32 139.83 60.65
CA GLU A 354 75.01 139.13 59.56
C GLU A 354 74.30 139.38 58.20
N ALA A 355 72.95 139.42 58.19
CA ALA A 355 72.18 139.78 57.01
C ALA A 355 72.34 141.27 56.58
N ARG A 356 72.55 142.19 57.54
CA ARG A 356 72.85 143.60 57.24
C ARG A 356 74.26 143.79 56.71
N GLU A 357 75.24 143.09 57.26
CA GLU A 357 76.64 143.16 56.80
C GLU A 357 76.78 142.67 55.35
N PHE A 358 76.05 141.61 54.98
CA PHE A 358 75.92 141.15 53.59
C PHE A 358 75.19 142.17 52.67
N ALA A 359 74.15 142.85 53.20
CA ALA A 359 73.45 143.89 52.46
C ALA A 359 74.29 145.16 52.25
N ASP A 360 75.06 145.61 53.26
CA ASP A 360 75.89 146.81 53.17
C ASP A 360 77.10 146.63 52.23
N GLN A 361 77.63 145.40 52.12
CA GLN A 361 78.57 145.04 51.05
C GLN A 361 77.90 145.20 49.67
N THR A 362 76.74 144.56 49.47
CA THR A 362 75.95 144.64 48.22
C THR A 362 75.61 146.09 47.83
N VAL A 363 75.29 146.95 48.80
CA VAL A 363 74.96 148.37 48.60
C VAL A 363 76.18 149.22 48.23
N ASN A 364 77.38 148.90 48.72
CA ASN A 364 78.56 149.74 48.51
C ASN A 364 79.52 149.24 47.42
N ASP A 365 79.42 147.99 46.97
CA ASP A 365 79.94 147.60 45.65
C ASP A 365 79.24 148.39 44.53
N ALA A 366 77.91 148.58 44.63
CA ALA A 366 77.17 149.52 43.77
C ALA A 366 77.57 150.99 43.96
N ARG A 367 78.22 151.35 45.07
CA ARG A 367 78.78 152.69 45.31
C ARG A 367 80.19 152.85 44.74
N ILE A 368 80.94 151.76 44.60
CA ILE A 368 82.17 151.67 43.80
C ILE A 368 81.81 151.71 42.29
N GLU A 369 80.64 151.24 41.90
CA GLU A 369 80.09 151.51 40.56
C GLU A 369 79.74 153.01 40.37
N ALA A 370 79.18 153.67 41.40
CA ALA A 370 78.95 155.11 41.40
C ALA A 370 80.25 155.96 41.46
N GLU A 371 81.34 155.42 41.99
CA GLU A 371 82.68 156.03 41.96
C GLU A 371 83.14 156.28 40.50
N GLN A 372 82.82 155.37 39.60
CA GLN A 372 83.18 155.45 38.18
C GLN A 372 82.36 156.52 37.44
N GLN A 373 81.09 156.71 37.80
CA GLN A 373 80.29 157.83 37.27
C GLN A 373 80.80 159.19 37.78
N ARG A 374 81.08 159.35 39.08
CA ARG A 374 81.55 160.64 39.60
C ARG A 374 82.98 160.98 39.18
N THR A 375 83.84 159.98 38.94
CA THR A 375 85.15 160.18 38.29
C THR A 375 85.06 160.36 36.78
N THR A 376 83.91 160.12 36.15
CA THR A 376 83.63 160.64 34.79
C THR A 376 83.32 162.14 34.84
N ALA A 377 82.54 162.59 35.84
CA ALA A 377 82.28 164.01 36.09
C ALA A 377 83.52 164.84 36.51
N GLN A 378 84.52 164.20 37.14
CA GLN A 378 85.84 164.79 37.49
C GLN A 378 86.40 165.69 36.38
N ARG A 379 86.49 165.17 35.15
CA ARG A 379 87.18 165.86 34.05
C ARG A 379 86.38 167.05 33.50
N GLN A 380 85.05 167.05 33.63
CA GLN A 380 84.21 168.11 33.05
C GLN A 380 84.26 169.43 33.81
N LEU A 381 84.41 169.41 35.14
CA LEU A 381 84.50 170.65 35.93
C LEU A 381 85.89 171.29 35.84
N GLU A 382 86.94 170.47 35.81
CA GLU A 382 88.32 170.92 35.64
C GLU A 382 88.57 171.58 34.28
N ASP A 383 87.94 171.11 33.20
CA ASP A 383 88.06 171.70 31.87
C ASP A 383 87.21 172.98 31.68
N LEU A 384 86.14 173.15 32.46
CA LEU A 384 85.22 174.27 32.27
C LEU A 384 85.77 175.60 32.80
N THR A 385 86.39 175.61 33.99
CA THR A 385 86.63 176.86 34.75
C THR A 385 88.10 177.25 34.92
N ARG A 386 89.04 176.48 34.34
CA ARG A 386 90.34 177.02 33.88
C ARG A 386 90.17 178.22 32.92
N ARG A 387 88.96 178.39 32.36
CA ARG A 387 88.51 179.56 31.59
C ARG A 387 88.15 180.80 32.42
N HIS A 388 88.28 180.78 33.75
CA HIS A 388 88.08 181.96 34.61
C HIS A 388 89.40 182.54 35.15
N ASP A 389 90.46 181.74 35.34
CA ASP A 389 91.81 182.28 35.61
C ASP A 389 92.30 183.20 34.45
N SER A 390 91.77 182.98 33.25
CA SER A 390 92.02 183.78 32.05
C SER A 390 91.14 185.04 31.93
N VAL A 391 90.40 185.44 32.97
CA VAL A 391 89.61 186.69 32.98
C VAL A 391 90.12 187.63 34.06
N ASN A 392 91.31 188.16 33.80
CA ASN A 392 91.68 189.56 34.08
C ASN A 392 91.74 189.96 35.58
N SER A 393 92.90 190.17 36.23
CA SER A 393 94.29 190.39 35.76
C SER A 393 94.49 191.47 34.70
N TYR A 394 93.43 192.20 34.36
CA TYR A 394 93.40 193.22 33.32
C TYR A 394 92.13 194.09 33.50
N LEU A 395 92.11 195.11 34.35
CA LEU A 395 93.18 195.84 35.03
C LEU A 395 92.57 196.27 36.39
N GLU A 396 93.15 196.12 37.59
CA GLU A 396 94.51 196.36 38.12
C GLU A 396 94.96 197.83 38.04
N GLU A 397 94.98 198.39 36.84
CA GLU A 397 95.08 199.84 36.65
C GLU A 397 93.79 200.57 37.01
N LEU A 398 93.91 201.49 37.97
CA LEU A 398 93.47 202.88 37.85
C LEU A 398 92.17 203.18 37.05
N ARG A 399 91.00 203.11 37.70
CA ARG A 399 89.95 204.16 37.60
C ARG A 399 88.88 203.92 38.68
N ASN A 400 88.69 204.75 39.72
CA ASN A 400 88.41 206.20 39.78
C ASN A 400 87.24 206.63 38.89
N LEU A 401 86.03 206.73 39.47
CA LEU A 401 84.75 207.15 38.89
C LEU A 401 84.08 206.13 37.94
N LEU A 402 82.74 206.04 38.07
CA LEU A 402 81.79 205.27 37.23
C LEU A 402 82.04 203.73 37.28
N GLY A 403 81.12 202.88 36.82
CA GLY A 403 79.73 203.07 36.36
C GLY A 403 79.01 201.72 36.45
N ALA A 404 77.75 201.62 36.89
CA ALA A 404 76.54 202.17 36.27
C ALA A 404 76.02 201.33 35.07
N GLU A 405 74.94 200.59 35.36
CA GLU A 405 73.82 200.18 34.46
C GLU A 405 73.92 198.99 33.47
N LYS A 406 72.78 198.25 33.46
CA LYS A 406 72.16 197.43 32.37
C LYS A 406 72.78 196.04 32.11
N ARG A 407 72.02 194.93 32.14
CA ARG A 407 70.83 194.48 31.34
C ARG A 407 71.22 194.06 29.92
N GLN A 408 70.68 192.98 29.33
CA GLN A 408 69.72 191.93 29.75
C GLN A 408 70.02 190.68 28.88
N PRO A 409 69.71 189.41 29.25
CA PRO A 409 68.59 189.02 30.12
C PRO A 409 68.83 187.95 31.20
N GLU A 410 67.72 187.61 31.84
CA GLU A 410 67.44 186.53 32.80
C GLU A 410 67.33 185.17 32.05
N ALA A 411 67.00 183.98 32.60
CA ALA A 411 66.33 183.51 33.83
C ALA A 411 66.74 182.00 34.08
N VAL A 412 66.19 181.14 34.96
CA VAL A 412 64.97 181.16 35.81
C VAL A 412 65.22 180.58 37.24
N ALA A 413 64.64 179.42 37.60
CA ALA A 413 64.44 178.81 38.94
C ALA A 413 63.78 177.41 38.71
N ALA A 414 63.55 176.46 39.63
CA ALA A 414 64.03 176.03 40.96
C ALA A 414 63.29 174.67 41.25
N GLY A 415 63.39 173.89 42.35
CA GLY A 415 64.07 173.96 43.66
C GLY A 415 63.33 173.04 44.67
N HIS A 416 63.56 173.21 45.98
CA HIS A 416 62.80 172.60 47.11
C HIS A 416 62.94 171.06 47.34
N THR A 417 62.42 170.45 48.41
CA THR A 417 62.80 170.45 49.88
C THR A 417 61.95 169.43 50.67
N VAL A 418 62.30 169.11 51.95
CA VAL A 418 61.45 168.39 52.97
C VAL A 418 61.27 166.85 52.73
N ALA A 419 60.64 166.06 53.61
CA ALA A 419 61.16 165.40 54.83
C ALA A 419 60.11 164.41 55.46
N THR A 420 60.52 163.61 56.47
CA THR A 420 59.66 163.00 57.55
C THR A 420 58.91 161.65 57.29
N VAL A 421 58.62 160.92 58.40
CA VAL A 421 57.49 159.95 58.67
C VAL A 421 57.78 158.42 58.77
N LEU A 422 57.94 157.93 60.02
CA LEU A 422 57.27 156.79 60.72
C LEU A 422 57.32 155.33 60.09
N PRO A 423 56.41 154.35 60.40
CA PRO A 423 56.64 153.32 61.46
C PRO A 423 56.21 151.85 61.13
N GLN A 424 56.08 150.99 62.18
CA GLN A 424 55.35 149.68 62.25
C GLN A 424 55.99 148.48 61.47
N GLU A 425 55.75 147.17 61.72
CA GLU A 425 55.20 146.30 62.80
C GLU A 425 55.59 144.82 62.50
N ALA A 426 55.37 143.73 63.27
CA ALA A 426 54.86 143.44 64.63
C ALA A 426 55.30 142.00 65.06
N ALA A 427 55.21 141.68 66.38
CA ALA A 427 54.90 140.39 67.04
C ALA A 427 55.60 139.05 66.65
N GLN A 428 55.80 138.02 67.51
CA GLN A 428 55.77 137.81 68.99
C GLN A 428 56.51 136.46 69.27
N GLN A 429 57.38 136.31 70.28
CA GLN A 429 57.13 135.79 71.65
C GLN A 429 56.64 134.31 71.77
N VAL A 430 57.01 133.46 72.75
CA VAL A 430 58.08 133.36 73.79
C VAL A 430 57.89 132.01 74.55
N GLU A 431 58.98 131.34 74.99
CA GLU A 431 59.10 130.29 76.05
C GLU A 431 58.17 129.03 76.08
N ALA A 432 58.54 127.87 76.66
CA ALA A 432 59.79 127.08 76.70
C ALA A 432 59.54 125.75 77.49
N ALA A 433 60.41 124.73 77.30
CA ALA A 433 60.59 123.56 78.18
C ALA A 433 59.42 122.49 78.19
N PRO A 434 59.53 121.30 78.84
CA PRO A 434 59.46 120.04 78.04
C PRO A 434 58.70 118.82 78.64
N GLU A 435 58.11 117.92 77.80
CA GLU A 435 57.86 116.49 78.15
C GLU A 435 57.48 115.55 76.97
N ALA A 436 57.76 114.24 77.14
CA ALA A 436 57.02 113.01 76.68
C ALA A 436 56.91 112.48 75.19
N ALA A 437 56.81 111.13 75.11
CA ALA A 437 56.00 110.27 74.17
C ALA A 437 56.56 109.60 72.86
N THR A 438 55.80 108.61 72.32
CA THR A 438 56.10 107.48 71.33
C THR A 438 54.92 107.29 70.30
N PRO A 439 54.64 106.20 69.48
CA PRO A 439 55.20 104.83 69.24
C PRO A 439 55.24 104.33 67.73
N ASP A 440 55.32 103.00 67.43
CA ASP A 440 54.41 102.10 66.61
C ASP A 440 55.05 100.83 65.90
N GLU A 441 54.28 99.78 65.47
CA GLU A 441 54.70 98.39 64.95
C GLU A 441 53.79 97.80 63.76
N PRO A 442 53.49 96.47 63.40
CA PRO A 442 53.97 95.04 63.61
C PRO A 442 53.93 94.02 62.37
N ALA A 443 54.02 92.65 62.57
CA ALA A 443 53.31 91.48 61.85
C ALA A 443 54.04 90.30 61.02
N PRO A 444 53.44 89.05 60.80
CA PRO A 444 54.12 87.70 60.51
C PRO A 444 53.51 86.60 59.47
N ALA A 445 53.96 85.29 59.44
CA ALA A 445 53.50 84.04 58.62
C ALA A 445 54.03 82.62 59.17
N GLY A 446 53.86 81.31 58.73
CA GLY A 446 53.20 80.41 57.67
C GLY A 446 53.56 78.83 57.76
N GLU A 447 52.95 77.82 57.02
CA GLU A 447 53.01 76.29 57.28
C GLU A 447 52.63 75.22 56.11
N ALA A 448 52.72 73.83 56.30
CA ALA A 448 52.14 72.58 55.57
C ALA A 448 52.87 71.81 54.36
N ALA A 449 52.67 70.52 53.83
CA ALA A 449 52.04 69.14 54.13
C ALA A 449 52.35 67.95 53.06
N ASP A 450 51.80 66.67 53.15
CA ASP A 450 52.23 65.29 52.55
C ASP A 450 51.20 64.49 51.58
N ASP A 451 51.12 63.17 51.13
CA ASP A 451 51.60 61.72 51.41
C ASP A 451 51.55 60.62 50.19
N VAL A 452 51.23 59.26 50.29
CA VAL A 452 51.71 58.06 49.40
C VAL A 452 50.70 56.93 48.79
N VAL A 453 51.06 55.60 48.55
CA VAL A 453 50.71 54.60 47.38
C VAL A 453 50.99 53.02 47.64
N VAL A 454 50.67 51.81 46.99
CA VAL A 454 49.72 51.03 46.02
C VAL A 454 50.05 49.44 45.87
N GLU A 455 49.23 48.56 45.17
CA GLU A 455 49.16 47.01 44.97
C GLU A 455 49.65 46.38 43.57
N PRO A 456 49.31 45.16 42.90
CA PRO A 456 48.48 43.86 43.05
C PRO A 456 48.97 42.45 42.35
N GLU A 457 48.08 41.46 41.95
CA GLU A 457 48.11 40.19 41.02
C GLU A 457 48.84 38.79 41.33
N GLU A 458 48.74 37.53 40.73
CA GLU A 458 48.10 36.70 39.57
C GLU A 458 47.90 35.12 39.94
N LEU A 459 47.74 33.91 39.26
CA LEU A 459 47.73 33.13 37.91
C LEU A 459 46.92 31.71 38.04
N ASP A 460 46.89 30.48 37.37
CA ASP A 460 47.51 29.57 36.28
C ASP A 460 46.65 28.24 35.86
N VAL A 461 47.05 27.23 34.96
CA VAL A 461 46.21 26.02 34.41
C VAL A 461 46.86 24.69 33.75
N GLU A 462 46.14 23.51 33.54
CA GLU A 462 46.49 22.15 32.85
C GLU A 462 45.21 21.23 32.44
N ASP A 463 45.02 19.96 31.86
CA ASP A 463 45.68 18.66 31.34
C ASP A 463 44.70 17.69 30.45
N GLU A 464 45.04 16.43 29.96
CA GLU A 464 44.28 15.42 29.04
C GLU A 464 44.01 13.90 29.54
N THR A 465 43.78 12.68 28.89
CA THR A 465 43.87 11.90 27.56
C THR A 465 42.97 10.56 27.43
N GLU A 466 43.05 9.63 26.38
CA GLU A 466 42.17 8.39 26.08
C GLU A 466 42.83 7.15 25.27
N PRO A 467 42.31 5.86 25.25
CA PRO A 467 42.19 4.98 24.01
C PRO A 467 41.11 3.79 23.96
N VAL A 468 41.16 2.88 22.94
CA VAL A 468 40.02 2.12 22.26
C VAL A 468 40.01 0.53 22.29
N THR A 469 38.83 -0.13 22.13
CA THR A 469 38.57 -1.61 21.91
C THR A 469 37.34 -1.92 20.97
N VAL A 470 37.16 -3.14 20.39
CA VAL A 470 36.26 -3.50 19.23
C VAL A 470 35.68 -4.98 19.21
N GLU A 471 34.58 -5.27 18.45
CA GLU A 471 33.98 -6.58 17.95
C GLU A 471 33.19 -7.54 18.92
N ALA A 472 32.16 -8.37 18.56
CA ALA A 472 31.32 -8.60 17.34
C ALA A 472 29.98 -9.40 17.62
N GLU A 473 29.19 -9.64 16.55
CA GLU A 473 28.06 -10.63 16.31
C GLU A 473 26.58 -10.36 16.75
N GLU A 474 25.67 -10.84 15.88
CA GLU A 474 24.19 -10.86 15.87
C GLU A 474 23.77 -12.23 15.22
N PRO A 475 22.52 -12.77 15.31
CA PRO A 475 21.31 -12.16 14.74
C PRO A 475 19.98 -12.43 15.50
N ALA A 476 18.85 -11.92 14.97
CA ALA A 476 17.50 -12.20 15.45
C ALA A 476 16.63 -12.97 14.41
N GLU A 477 15.60 -13.68 14.89
CA GLU A 477 14.72 -14.54 14.09
C GLU A 477 13.49 -13.80 13.52
N ALA A 478 13.08 -14.11 12.29
CA ALA A 478 11.76 -13.78 11.75
C ALA A 478 11.37 -14.72 10.60
N GLU A 479 10.38 -15.59 10.80
CA GLU A 479 9.84 -16.52 9.78
C GLU A 479 8.32 -16.35 9.66
N VAL A 480 7.83 -15.89 8.49
CA VAL A 480 6.42 -16.03 8.11
C VAL A 480 6.31 -16.39 6.63
N VAL A 481 5.85 -17.63 6.43
CA VAL A 481 5.28 -18.26 5.23
C VAL A 481 4.78 -17.30 4.13
N ALA A 482 5.18 -17.57 2.89
CA ALA A 482 4.47 -17.15 1.68
C ALA A 482 3.62 -18.31 1.14
N ASP A 483 2.41 -18.01 0.64
CA ASP A 483 1.52 -18.96 -0.01
C ASP A 483 0.89 -18.29 -1.25
N GLU A 484 0.77 -19.05 -2.34
CA GLU A 484 0.24 -18.64 -3.64
C GLU A 484 -0.41 -19.88 -4.29
N PRO A 485 -1.58 -19.76 -4.94
CA PRO A 485 -1.62 -19.10 -6.25
C PRO A 485 -2.84 -18.20 -6.49
N SER A 486 -2.84 -17.50 -7.64
CA SER A 486 -3.95 -16.68 -8.13
C SER A 486 -4.40 -17.07 -9.56
N ALA A 487 -5.54 -16.54 -9.99
CA ALA A 487 -6.28 -16.78 -11.26
C ALA A 487 -6.90 -18.19 -11.38
N ASP A 488 -8.23 -18.30 -11.51
CA ASP A 488 -8.94 -17.90 -12.74
C ASP A 488 -10.26 -17.12 -12.49
N GLU A 489 -10.69 -16.30 -13.46
CA GLU A 489 -11.92 -15.48 -13.39
C GLU A 489 -12.95 -15.91 -14.46
N ALA A 490 -14.11 -16.43 -14.04
CA ALA A 490 -15.17 -16.84 -14.99
C ALA A 490 -16.62 -16.61 -14.49
N ASP A 491 -17.05 -15.34 -14.60
CA ASP A 491 -18.43 -14.90 -14.90
C ASP A 491 -19.55 -15.09 -13.84
N GLN A 492 -20.61 -14.29 -14.02
CA GLN A 492 -21.67 -14.03 -13.05
C GLN A 492 -23.04 -14.47 -13.60
N SER A 493 -23.82 -15.21 -12.82
CA SER A 493 -25.23 -15.46 -13.12
C SER A 493 -26.09 -15.47 -11.86
N ARG A 494 -27.03 -14.51 -11.81
CA ARG A 494 -27.91 -14.27 -10.65
C ARG A 494 -29.00 -15.35 -10.51
N PRO A 495 -29.42 -15.70 -9.27
CA PRO A 495 -30.53 -16.61 -9.04
C PRO A 495 -31.89 -15.94 -9.33
N ALA A 496 -32.90 -16.74 -9.65
CA ALA A 496 -34.28 -16.28 -9.82
C ALA A 496 -35.32 -17.26 -9.27
N ARG A 497 -36.19 -16.72 -8.40
CA ARG A 497 -37.51 -17.22 -7.95
C ARG A 497 -37.62 -18.51 -7.14
N THR A 498 -37.89 -18.28 -5.86
CA THR A 498 -38.76 -19.04 -4.96
C THR A 498 -40.14 -19.38 -5.57
N GLN A 499 -40.66 -20.55 -5.21
CA GLN A 499 -42.07 -20.92 -4.95
C GLN A 499 -43.21 -20.15 -5.64
N ALA A 500 -43.98 -20.88 -6.46
CA ALA A 500 -45.45 -20.92 -6.41
C ALA A 500 -45.91 -22.32 -6.88
#